data_AF-A0A2T7SRT9-F1
#
_entry.id   AF-A0A2T7SRT9-F1
#
_cell.length_a   1.000
_cell.length_b   1.000
_cell.length_c   1.000
_cell.angle_alpha   90.00
_cell.angle_beta   90.00
_cell.angle_gamma   90.00
#
_symmetry.space_group_name_H-M   'P 1'
#
loop_
_entity.id
_entity.type
_entity.pdbx_description
1 polymer ?
#
loop_
_entity_poly.entity_id
_entity_poly.type
_entity_poly.pdbx_seq_one_letter_code
_entity_poly.pdbx_strand_id
1 'polypeptide(L)' 'MDAKTLERLLNQIAAEHLHIDTLATRNSDRLDFHEVSVWGLKEALQAAFTAGQQSKQTTQPN' A
#
# COMPACT_ATOMS: atom_id res chain seq x y z
N MET A 1 -9.75 -6.23 -10.86
CA MET A 1 -8.74 -6.30 -9.80
C MET A 1 -9.33 -7.03 -8.62
N ASP A 2 -8.84 -8.23 -8.31
CA ASP A 2 -9.21 -8.93 -7.09
C ASP A 2 -8.75 -8.15 -5.86
N ALA A 3 -9.61 -8.05 -4.84
CA ALA A 3 -9.32 -7.32 -3.61
C ALA A 3 -8.01 -7.80 -2.94
N LYS A 4 -7.73 -9.09 -3.04
CA LYS A 4 -6.52 -9.72 -2.50
C LYS A 4 -5.23 -9.27 -3.19
N THR A 5 -5.29 -8.94 -4.48
CA THR A 5 -4.16 -8.42 -5.25
C THR A 5 -3.87 -6.97 -4.87
N LEU A 6 -4.93 -6.18 -4.65
CA LEU A 6 -4.82 -4.81 -4.16
C LEU A 6 -4.19 -4.76 -2.75
N GLU A 7 -4.65 -5.61 -1.83
CA GLU A 7 -4.09 -5.67 -0.47
C GLU A 7 -2.60 -6.02 -0.47
N ARG A 8 -2.17 -6.98 -1.29
CA ARG A 8 -0.75 -7.32 -1.42
C ARG A 8 0.09 -6.15 -1.94
N LEU A 9 -0.42 -5.42 -2.92
CA LEU A 9 0.25 -4.26 -3.50
C LEU A 9 0.38 -3.13 -2.47
N LEU A 10 -0.70 -2.84 -1.75
CA LEU A 10 -0.69 -1.81 -0.69
C LEU A 10 0.26 -2.18 0.45
N ASN A 11 0.27 -3.44 0.90
CA ASN A 11 1.22 -3.90 1.90
C ASN A 11 2.67 -3.80 1.42
N GLN A 12 2.95 -4.09 0.14
CA GLN A 12 4.29 -3.95 -0.40
C GLN A 12 4.76 -2.48 -0.41
N ILE A 13 3.89 -1.56 -0.83
CA ILE A 13 4.18 -0.12 -0.84
C ILE A 13 4.36 0.41 0.59
N ALA A 14 3.53 -0.04 1.54
CA ALA A 14 3.67 0.32 2.95
C ALA A 14 4.96 -0.23 3.56
N ALA A 15 5.37 -1.44 3.19
CA ALA A 15 6.64 -2.01 3.66
C ALA A 15 7.84 -1.23 3.11
N GLU A 16 7.84 -0.86 1.82
CA GLU A 16 8.96 -0.14 1.20
C GLU A 16 9.08 1.32 1.65
N HIS A 17 7.97 2.05 1.76
CA HIS A 17 8.00 3.49 2.03
C HIS A 17 7.69 3.87 3.49
N LEU A 18 6.90 3.07 4.20
CA LEU A 18 6.46 3.35 5.57
C LEU A 18 7.11 2.43 6.60
N HIS A 19 7.84 1.38 6.18
CA HIS A 19 8.38 0.33 7.04
C HIS A 19 7.31 -0.39 7.88
N ILE A 20 6.09 -0.49 7.33
CA ILE A 20 4.95 -1.17 7.95
C ILE A 20 4.70 -2.47 7.19
N ASP A 21 4.77 -3.59 7.90
CA ASP A 21 4.66 -4.94 7.31
C ASP A 21 3.25 -5.24 6.76
N THR A 22 2.22 -4.69 7.42
CA THR A 22 0.82 -4.88 7.05
C THR A 22 -0.03 -3.69 7.42
N LEU A 23 -0.97 -3.32 6.55
CA LEU A 23 -2.00 -2.32 6.83
C LEU A 23 -3.21 -2.91 7.58
N ALA A 24 -3.15 -4.19 7.96
CA ALA A 24 -4.21 -4.84 8.74
C ALA A 24 -4.22 -4.35 10.19
N THR A 25 -5.40 -3.99 10.70
CA THR A 25 -5.58 -3.58 12.09
C THR A 25 -5.35 -4.74 13.05
N ARG A 26 -4.50 -4.56 14.07
CA ARG A 26 -4.12 -5.59 15.05
C ARG A 26 -4.73 -5.37 16.44
N ASN A 27 -5.53 -4.33 16.60
CA ASN A 27 -6.22 -3.96 17.84
C ASN A 27 -5.24 -3.84 19.03
N SER A 28 -4.07 -3.26 18.76
CA SER A 28 -2.99 -3.05 19.70
C SER A 28 -2.31 -1.74 19.37
N ASP A 29 -2.37 -0.76 20.29
CA ASP A 29 -1.84 0.58 20.03
C ASP A 29 -0.38 0.58 19.52
N ARG A 30 0.51 -0.24 20.09
CA ARG A 30 1.91 -0.32 19.64
C ARG A 30 2.10 -0.92 18.24
N LEU A 31 1.12 -1.64 17.73
CA LEU A 31 1.17 -2.27 16.41
C LEU A 31 0.32 -1.53 15.37
N ASP A 32 -0.63 -0.70 15.80
CA ASP A 32 -1.51 0.07 14.90
C ASP A 32 -1.07 1.53 14.74
N PHE A 33 -0.31 2.09 15.70
CA PHE A 33 0.25 3.43 15.60
C PHE A 33 1.72 3.37 15.15
N HIS A 34 1.97 3.88 13.94
CA HIS A 34 3.30 3.99 13.37
C HIS A 34 3.65 5.46 13.13
N GLU A 35 4.82 5.88 13.63
CA GLU A 35 5.39 7.17 13.28
C GLU A 35 5.96 7.10 11.87
N VAL A 36 5.29 7.76 10.93
CA VAL A 36 5.68 7.81 9.52
C VAL A 36 6.17 9.22 9.18
N SER A 37 7.19 9.30 8.34
CA SER A 37 7.65 10.60 7.82
C SER A 37 6.65 11.12 6.79
N VAL A 38 6.46 12.45 6.75
CA VAL A 38 5.59 13.09 5.73
C VAL A 38 6.10 12.84 4.29
N TRP A 39 7.41 12.63 4.14
CA TRP A 39 8.02 12.23 2.87
C TRP A 39 7.64 10.80 2.48
N GLY A 40 7.82 9.84 3.39
CA GLY A 40 7.44 8.43 3.14
C GLY A 40 5.94 8.27 2.87
N LEU A 41 5.09 9.01 3.60
CA LEU A 41 3.65 9.03 3.36
C LEU A 41 3.31 9.55 1.95
N LYS A 42 3.96 10.63 1.51
CA LYS A 42 3.77 11.17 0.16
C LYS A 42 4.20 10.17 -0.92
N GLU A 43 5.37 9.54 -0.75
CA GLU A 43 5.88 8.54 -1.71
C GLU A 43 4.98 7.31 -1.77
N ALA A 44 4.52 6.79 -0.62
CA ALA A 44 3.60 5.66 -0.54
C ALA A 44 2.29 5.94 -1.31
N LEU A 45 1.70 7.12 -1.13
CA LEU A 45 0.47 7.52 -1.83
C LEU A 45 0.70 7.66 -3.35
N GLN A 46 1.83 8.23 -3.75
CA GLN A 46 2.18 8.39 -5.17
C GLN A 46 2.45 7.04 -5.85
N ALA A 47 3.11 6.11 -5.14
CA ALA A 47 3.34 4.74 -5.59
C ALA A 47 2.01 3.98 -5.73
N ALA A 48 1.12 4.08 -4.73
CA ALA A 48 -0.20 3.45 -4.77
C ALA A 48 -1.06 3.96 -5.94
N PHE A 49 -1.03 5.27 -6.20
CA PHE A 49 -1.73 5.87 -7.34
C PHE A 49 -1.18 5.36 -8.68
N THR A 50 0.14 5.35 -8.83
CA THR A 50 0.82 4.89 -10.05
C THR A 50 0.55 3.41 -10.32
N ALA A 51 0.68 2.57 -9.29
CA ALA A 51 0.42 1.15 -9.39
C ALA A 51 -1.06 0.86 -9.70
N GLY A 52 -1.99 1.66 -9.17
CA GLY A 52 -3.41 1.61 -9.53
C GLY A 52 -3.70 1.99 -10.99
N GLN A 53 -2.89 2.86 -11.60
CA GLN A 53 -3.00 3.17 -13.03
C GLN A 53 -2.46 2.04 -13.92
N GLN A 54 -1.30 1.47 -13.59
CA GLN A 54 -0.71 0.32 -14.32
C GLN A 54 -1.60 -0.93 -14.25
N SER A 55 -2.24 -1.10 -13.11
CA SER A 55 -3.25 -2.12 -12.83
C SER A 55 -4.48 -2.07 -13.75
N LYS A 56 -4.93 -0.87 -14.13
CA LYS A 56 -6.01 -0.69 -15.11
C LYS A 56 -5.57 -1.05 -16.53
N GLN A 57 -4.30 -0.82 -16.87
CA GLN A 57 -3.75 -1.14 -18.19
C GLN A 57 -3.56 -2.64 -18.41
N THR A 58 -3.41 -3.43 -17.35
CA THR A 58 -3.21 -4.88 -17.42
C THR A 58 -4.51 -5.71 -17.38
N THR A 59 -5.67 -5.08 -17.13
CA THR A 59 -7.00 -5.75 -17.13
C THR A 59 -7.73 -5.58 -18.47
N GLN A 60 -7.00 -5.50 -19.58
CA GLN A 60 -7.55 -5.74 -20.92
C GLN A 60 -6.80 -6.90 -21.58
N PRO A 61 -7.31 -8.13 -21.43
CA PRO A 61 -7.21 -9.13 -22.46
C PRO A 61 -8.54 -9.17 -23.24
N ASN A 62 -8.38 -8.99 -24.54
CA ASN A 62 -9.24 -9.35 -25.68
C ASN A 62 -10.31 -10.44 -25.41
#